data_AF-A0AAX2RD35-F1
#
_entry.id   AF-A0AAX2RD35-F1
#
_cell.length_a   1.000
_cell.length_b   1.000
_cell.length_c   1.000
_cell.angle_alpha   90.00
_cell.angle_beta   90.00
_cell.angle_gamma   90.00
#
_symmetry.space_group_name_H-M   'P 1'
#
loop_
_entity.id
_entity.type
_entity.pdbx_description
1 polymer ?
#
loop_
_entity_poly.entity_id
_entity_poly.type
_entity_poly.pdbx_seq_one_letter_code
_entity_poly.pdbx_strand_id
1 'polypeptide(L)' 'MAAIELSEYDQKILLVLDTAGGYTTSDVADRVWPEFGGSRRTHSAAVRSWLLALEKKGLVKRLDDEKPVCWVKVEQHQE' A
#
# COMPACT_ATOMS: atom_id res chain seq x y z
N MET A 1 -22.01 1.51 8.50
CA MET A 1 -20.67 1.33 7.90
C MET A 1 -19.73 2.25 8.67
N ALA A 2 -18.77 1.71 9.41
CA ALA A 2 -17.77 2.56 10.08
C ALA A 2 -16.93 3.21 8.98
N ALA A 3 -16.79 4.53 9.01
CA ALA A 3 -15.81 5.21 8.16
C ALA A 3 -14.45 4.60 8.47
N ILE A 4 -13.81 3.99 7.47
CA ILE A 4 -12.45 3.48 7.64
C ILE A 4 -11.58 4.72 7.82
N GLU A 5 -11.16 5.00 9.06
CA GLU A 5 -10.18 6.05 9.34
C GLU A 5 -8.88 5.65 8.64
N LEU A 6 -8.52 6.42 7.60
CA LEU A 6 -7.30 6.27 6.83
C LEU A 6 -6.34 7.40 7.21
N SER A 7 -5.12 7.03 7.59
CA SER A 7 -4.05 8.00 7.80
C SER A 7 -3.61 8.65 6.49
N GLU A 8 -2.84 9.74 6.58
CA GLU A 8 -2.27 10.40 5.39
C GLU A 8 -1.40 9.43 4.56
N TYR A 9 -0.64 8.54 5.20
CA TYR A 9 0.16 7.54 4.51
C TYR A 9 -0.70 6.46 3.85
N ASP A 10 -1.80 6.05 4.49
CA ASP A 10 -2.75 5.10 3.89
C ASP A 10 -3.32 5.67 2.59
N GLN A 11 -3.74 6.94 2.60
CA GLN A 11 -4.27 7.61 1.42
C GLN A 11 -3.25 7.72 0.30
N LYS A 12 -1.99 8.08 0.62
CA LYS A 12 -0.90 8.15 -0.36
C LYS A 12 -0.59 6.79 -0.97
N ILE A 13 -0.56 5.73 -0.17
CA ILE A 13 -0.37 4.37 -0.66
C ILE A 13 -1.49 3.98 -1.62
N LEU A 14 -2.75 4.23 -1.24
CA LEU A 14 -3.89 3.92 -2.09
C LEU A 14 -3.87 4.71 -3.40
N LEU A 15 -3.39 5.95 -3.39
CA LEU A 15 -3.21 6.75 -4.61
C LEU A 15 -2.12 6.19 -5.52
N VAL A 16 -1.01 5.70 -4.95
CA VAL A 16 0.03 5.01 -5.73
C VAL A 16 -0.51 3.71 -6.35
N LEU A 17 -1.35 2.97 -5.63
CA LEU A 17 -1.94 1.72 -6.11
C LEU A 17 -3.19 1.90 -6.98
N ASP A 18 -3.68 3.14 -7.14
CA ASP A 18 -4.82 3.46 -8.00
C ASP A 18 -4.46 3.41 -9.49
N THR A 19 -3.16 3.40 -9.81
CA THR A 19 -2.67 3.25 -11.19
C THR A 19 -2.73 1.79 -11.64
N ALA A 20 -2.95 1.57 -12.94
CA ALA A 20 -3.07 0.24 -13.53
C ALA A 20 -1.76 -0.56 -13.42
N GLY A 21 -1.63 -1.41 -12.39
CA GLY A 21 -0.51 -2.33 -12.23
C GLY A 21 -0.30 -2.83 -10.80
N GLY A 22 0.40 -3.96 -10.67
CA GLY A 22 0.92 -4.43 -9.39
C GLY A 22 2.24 -3.77 -9.06
N TYR A 23 2.35 -3.16 -7.88
CA TYR A 23 3.59 -2.50 -7.42
C TYR A 23 4.27 -3.29 -6.33
N THR A 24 5.60 -3.39 -6.36
CA THR A 24 6.34 -3.94 -5.23
C THR A 24 6.31 -2.99 -4.04
N THR A 25 6.59 -3.48 -2.83
CA THR A 25 6.73 -2.62 -1.64
C THR A 25 7.77 -1.50 -1.86
N SER A 26 8.86 -1.79 -2.55
CA SER A 26 9.90 -0.80 -2.86
C SER A 26 9.38 0.26 -3.83
N ASP A 27 8.64 -0.16 -4.86
CA ASP A 27 8.02 0.77 -5.81
C ASP A 27 7.03 1.72 -5.15
N VAL A 28 6.23 1.21 -4.21
CA VAL A 28 5.30 2.04 -3.43
C VAL A 28 6.09 2.99 -2.54
N ALA A 29 7.12 2.51 -1.85
CA ALA A 29 7.92 3.35 -0.95
C ALA A 29 8.63 4.50 -1.68
N ASP A 30 9.12 4.26 -2.90
CA ASP A 30 9.78 5.30 -3.70
C ASP A 30 8.81 6.41 -4.17
N ARG A 31 7.52 6.09 -4.25
CA ARG A 31 6.46 7.01 -4.71
C ARG A 31 5.72 7.69 -3.56
N VAL A 32 5.79 7.15 -2.35
CA VAL A 32 5.16 7.73 -1.15
C VAL A 32 6.14 8.70 -0.48
N TRP A 33 5.82 10.00 -0.53
CA TRP A 33 6.56 11.07 0.12
C TRP A 33 5.72 11.83 1.18
N PRO A 34 6.33 12.34 2.27
CA PRO A 34 7.75 12.27 2.59
C PRO A 34 8.21 10.87 3.03
N GLU A 35 9.51 10.61 2.92
CA GLU A 35 10.11 9.40 3.49
C GLU A 35 9.90 9.37 5.01
N PHE A 36 9.47 8.21 5.52
CA PHE A 36 9.28 7.97 6.94
C PHE A 36 10.55 7.35 7.55
N GLY A 37 11.05 8.00 8.59
CA GLY A 37 12.29 7.61 9.26
C GLY A 37 13.53 8.12 8.54
N GLY A 38 14.70 7.91 9.15
CA GLY A 38 15.98 8.43 8.64
C GLY A 38 16.66 7.59 7.55
N SER A 39 15.99 6.57 7.01
CA SER A 39 16.56 5.73 5.95
C SER A 39 15.51 5.11 5.05
N ARG A 40 15.86 4.90 3.78
CA ARG A 40 15.02 4.19 2.79
C ARG A 40 14.58 2.81 3.28
N ARG A 41 15.45 2.08 4.00
CA ARG A 41 15.11 0.77 4.58
C ARG A 41 14.00 0.88 5.63
N THR A 42 14.07 1.89 6.50
CA THR A 42 13.04 2.17 7.50
C THR A 42 11.73 2.58 6.83
N HIS A 43 11.79 3.44 5.81
CA HIS A 43 10.63 3.85 5.03
C HIS A 43 9.94 2.67 4.35
N SER A 44 10.69 1.83 3.63
CA SER A 44 10.13 0.64 2.99
C SER A 44 9.51 -0.35 3.99
N ALA A 45 10.09 -0.48 5.19
CA ALA A 45 9.50 -1.32 6.25
C ALA A 45 8.20 -0.73 6.83
N ALA A 46 8.12 0.60 6.96
CA ALA A 46 6.90 1.29 7.37
C ALA A 46 5.80 1.14 6.31
N VAL A 47 6.13 1.37 5.04
CA VAL A 47 5.22 1.17 3.89
C VAL A 47 4.71 -0.26 3.83
N ARG A 48 5.57 -1.26 4.07
CA ARG A 48 5.13 -2.66 4.19
C ARG A 48 4.10 -2.86 5.30
N SER A 49 4.31 -2.24 6.45
CA SER A 49 3.39 -2.35 7.59
C SER A 49 2.03 -1.72 7.28
N TRP A 50 2.02 -0.58 6.59
CA TRP A 50 0.78 0.08 6.14
C TRP A 50 0.04 -0.74 5.08
N LEU A 51 0.76 -1.31 4.09
CA LEU A 51 0.18 -2.21 3.10
C LEU A 51 -0.49 -3.43 3.74
N LEU A 52 0.14 -4.05 4.75
CA LEU A 52 -0.47 -5.15 5.50
C LEU A 52 -1.70 -4.72 6.31
N ALA A 53 -1.70 -3.51 6.86
CA ALA A 53 -2.87 -2.98 7.55
C ALA A 53 -4.03 -2.71 6.57
N LEU A 54 -3.74 -2.17 5.38
CA LEU A 54 -4.71 -1.97 4.30
C LEU A 54 -5.24 -3.28 3.75
N GLU A 55 -4.41 -4.32 3.68
CA GLU A 55 -4.82 -5.67 3.28
C GLU A 55 -5.83 -6.25 4.27
N LYS A 56 -5.57 -6.13 5.58
CA LYS A 56 -6.51 -6.53 6.63
C LYS A 56 -7.84 -5.75 6.57
N LYS A 57 -7.81 -4.50 6.07
CA LYS A 57 -9.00 -3.67 5.83
C LYS A 57 -9.70 -4.02 4.51
N GLY A 58 -9.16 -4.94 3.70
CA GLY A 58 -9.71 -5.35 2.41
C GLY A 58 -9.54 -4.31 1.30
N LEU A 59 -8.61 -3.36 1.44
CA LEU A 59 -8.41 -2.25 0.50
C LEU A 59 -7.30 -2.51 -0.52
N VAL A 60 -6.37 -3.41 -0.20
CA VAL A 60 -5.29 -3.84 -1.09
C VAL A 60 -5.15 -5.35 -1.01
N LYS A 61 -4.56 -5.97 -2.03
CA LYS A 61 -4.29 -7.40 -2.07
C LYS A 61 -2.91 -7.65 -2.65
N ARG A 62 -2.24 -8.71 -2.18
CA ARG A 62 -1.03 -9.25 -2.80
C ARG A 62 -1.38 -10.03 -4.07
N LEU A 63 -0.66 -9.78 -5.15
CA LEU A 63 -0.90 -10.44 -6.43
C LEU A 63 -0.33 -11.87 -6.45
N ASP A 64 0.81 -12.11 -5.80
CA ASP A 64 1.46 -13.44 -5.73
C ASP A 64 2.33 -13.60 -4.47
N ASP A 65 2.51 -14.86 -4.03
CA ASP A 65 3.48 -15.29 -3.00
C ASP A 65 4.86 -15.64 -3.59
N GLU A 66 5.03 -15.59 -4.91
CA GLU A 66 6.34 -15.72 -5.56
C GLU A 66 7.03 -14.34 -5.66
N LYS A 67 8.33 -14.30 -5.34
CA LYS A 67 9.07 -13.04 -5.29
C LYS A 67 9.20 -12.40 -6.68
N PRO A 68 9.01 -11.06 -6.79
CA PRO A 68 8.67 -10.10 -5.73
C PRO A 68 7.16 -9.95 -5.50
N VAL A 69 6.76 -9.82 -4.22
CA VAL A 69 5.36 -9.59 -3.82
C VAL A 69 4.88 -8.25 -4.39
N CYS A 70 3.90 -8.32 -5.30
CA CYS A 70 3.23 -7.16 -5.88
C CYS A 70 1.92 -6.85 -5.14
N TRP A 71 1.56 -5.57 -5.06
CA TRP A 71 0.35 -5.06 -4.41
C TRP A 71 -0.56 -4.39 -5.43
N VAL A 72 -1.85 -4.61 -5.29
CA VAL A 72 -2.89 -3.91 -6.06
C VAL A 72 -3.96 -3.38 -5.12
N LYS A 73 -4.59 -2.27 -5.52
CA LYS A 73 -5.80 -1.78 -4.87
C LYS A 73 -6.96 -2.73 -5.18
N VAL A 74 -7.77 -3.02 -4.17
CA VAL A 74 -9.02 -3.75 -4.35
C VAL A 74 -10.07 -2.74 -4.79
N GLU A 75 -10.50 -2.82 -6.04
CA GLU A 75 -11.68 -2.09 -6.49
C GLU A 75 -12.90 -2.68 -5.78
N GLN A 76 -13.51 -1.89 -4.90
CA GLN A 76 -14.81 -2.25 -4.32
C GLN A 76 -15.86 -2.08 -5.42
N HIS A 77 -16.08 -3.12 -6.24
CA HIS A 77 -17.33 -3.23 -6.99
C HIS A 77 -18.45 -3.36 -5.94
N GLN A 78 -19.19 -2.27 -5.72
CA GLN A 78 -20.49 -2.35 -5.08
C GLN A 78 -21.46 -2.93 -6.12
N GLU A 79 -21.71 -4.23 -6.04
CA GLU A 79 -22.92 -4.84 -6.61
C GLU A 79 -24.12 -4.64 -5.67
#